data_AF-A0A831UJK5-F1
#
_entry.id   AF-A0A831UJK5-F1
#
_cell.length_a   1.000
_cell.length_b   1.000
_cell.length_c   1.000
_cell.angle_alpha   90.00
_cell.angle_beta   90.00
_cell.angle_gamma   90.00
#
_symmetry.space_group_name_H-M   'P 1'
#
loop_
_entity.id
_entity.type
_entity.pdbx_description
1 polymer ?
#
loop_
_entity_poly.entity_id
_entity_poly.type
_entity_poly.pdbx_seq_one_letter_code
_entity_poly.pdbx_strand_id
1 'polypeptide(L)' 'MHLDERFLRRALQLAERARGHTSPNPLVGAVLVKEGRILGEGYHPRAG' A
#
# COMPACT_ATOMS: atom_id res chain seq x y z
N MET A 1 11.62 -2.68 -16.31
CA MET A 1 11.04 -2.17 -15.05
C MET A 1 11.34 -3.19 -13.97
N HIS A 2 11.95 -2.81 -12.86
CA HIS A 2 12.27 -3.73 -11.77
C HIS A 2 10.98 -4.25 -11.13
N LEU A 3 10.92 -5.54 -10.75
CA LEU A 3 9.74 -6.14 -10.11
C LEU A 3 9.27 -5.32 -8.89
N ASP A 4 10.21 -4.76 -8.15
CA ASP A 4 9.96 -3.95 -6.95
C ASP A 4 9.17 -2.67 -7.26
N GLU A 5 9.43 -2.00 -8.38
CA GLU A 5 8.67 -0.80 -8.77
C GLU A 5 7.19 -1.11 -8.98
N ARG A 6 6.88 -2.28 -9.55
CA ARG A 6 5.48 -2.69 -9.80
C ARG A 6 4.74 -2.88 -8.48
N PHE A 7 5.38 -3.52 -7.51
CA PHE A 7 4.78 -3.76 -6.19
C PHE A 7 4.72 -2.49 -5.36
N LEU A 8 5.72 -1.62 -5.44
CA LEU A 8 5.69 -0.32 -4.78
C LEU A 8 4.59 0.58 -5.35
N ARG A 9 4.38 0.60 -6.68
CA ARG A 9 3.23 1.30 -7.28
C ARG A 9 1.91 0.78 -6.74
N ARG A 10 1.78 -0.54 -6.55
CA ARG A 10 0.58 -1.13 -5.95
C ARG A 10 0.40 -0.72 -4.48
N ALA A 11 1.45 -0.74 -3.67
CA ALA A 11 1.41 -0.27 -2.29
C ALA A 11 0.98 1.22 -2.20
N LEU A 12 1.50 2.08 -3.08
CA LEU A 12 1.08 3.48 -3.16
C LEU A 12 -0.39 3.64 -3.57
N GLN A 13 -0.87 2.86 -4.54
CA GLN A 13 -2.30 2.83 -4.91
C GLN A 13 -3.20 2.40 -3.75
N LEU A 14 -2.74 1.49 -2.89
CA LEU A 14 -3.48 1.09 -1.69
C LEU A 14 -3.52 2.21 -0.66
N ALA A 15 -2.37 2.86 -0.40
CA ALA A 15 -2.26 3.99 0.53
C ALA A 15 -3.17 5.16 0.13
N GLU A 16 -3.25 5.45 -1.17
CA GLU A 16 -4.03 6.54 -1.75
C GLU A 16 -5.53 6.45 -1.41
N ARG A 17 -6.06 5.24 -1.21
CA ARG A 17 -7.47 5.02 -0.87
C ARG A 17 -7.89 5.68 0.45
N ALA A 18 -6.94 5.94 1.33
CA ALA A 18 -7.21 6.56 2.63
C ALA A 18 -6.90 8.06 2.66
N ARG A 19 -6.67 8.70 1.49
CA ARG A 19 -6.44 10.14 1.42
C ARG A 19 -7.53 10.91 2.16
N GLY A 20 -7.12 11.79 3.07
CA GLY A 20 -8.02 12.59 3.91
C GLY A 20 -8.61 11.88 5.13
N HIS A 21 -8.42 10.57 5.28
CA HIS A 21 -9.00 9.79 6.37
C HIS A 21 -8.01 9.43 7.48
N THR A 22 -6.70 9.48 7.18
CA THR A 22 -5.66 9.06 8.14
C THR A 22 -5.03 10.21 8.92
N SER A 23 -5.28 11.47 8.59
CA SER A 23 -4.66 12.61 9.28
C SER A 23 -4.91 12.56 10.80
N PRO A 24 -3.89 12.74 11.67
CA PRO A 24 -2.52 13.21 11.38
C PRO A 24 -1.52 12.12 10.94
N ASN A 25 -1.94 10.86 10.89
CA ASN A 25 -1.10 9.73 10.48
C ASN A 25 -0.85 9.75 8.97
N PRO A 26 0.33 9.28 8.51
CA PRO A 26 0.64 9.19 7.10
C PRO A 26 -0.24 8.16 6.37
N LEU A 27 -0.32 8.30 5.05
CA LEU A 27 -0.87 7.27 4.19
C LEU A 27 0.12 6.11 4.10
N VAL A 28 -0.34 4.90 4.41
CA VAL A 28 0.49 3.68 4.36
C VAL A 28 -0.28 2.61 3.62
N GLY A 29 0.40 1.96 2.67
CA GLY A 29 -0.07 0.77 1.96
C GLY A 29 1.04 -0.27 1.93
N ALA A 30 0.67 -1.54 1.96
CA ALA A 30 1.59 -2.66 2.03
C ALA A 30 1.13 -3.80 1.12
N VAL A 31 2.11 -4.52 0.57
CA VAL A 31 1.89 -5.73 -0.23
C VAL A 31 2.85 -6.82 0.25
N LEU A 32 2.36 -8.04 0.40
CA LEU A 32 3.15 -9.23 0.70
C LEU A 32 3.34 -10.03 -0.57
N VAL A 33 4.59 -10.27 -0.99
CA VAL A 33 4.91 -10.92 -2.26
C VAL A 33 5.70 -12.21 -2.02
N LYS A 34 5.32 -13.29 -2.72
CA LYS A 34 6.09 -14.53 -2.81
C LYS A 34 6.13 -14.99 -4.26
N GLU A 35 7.31 -15.33 -4.78
CA GLU A 35 7.48 -15.87 -6.14
C GLU A 35 6.81 -14.98 -7.22
N GLY A 36 6.96 -13.66 -7.07
CA GLY A 36 6.42 -12.67 -8.01
C GLY A 36 4.89 -12.50 -7.96
N ARG A 37 4.21 -13.13 -7.00
CA ARG A 37 2.75 -13.05 -6.79
C ARG A 37 2.44 -12.34 -5.48
N ILE A 38 1.42 -11.49 -5.49
CA ILE A 38 0.93 -10.83 -4.27
C ILE A 38 0.07 -11.85 -3.51
N LEU A 39 0.43 -12.12 -2.26
CA LEU A 39 -0.30 -13.00 -1.34
C LEU A 39 -1.21 -12.22 -0.38
N GLY A 40 -0.92 -10.93 -0.16
CA GLY A 40 -1.69 -10.08 0.75
C GLY A 40 -1.51 -8.60 0.43
N GLU A 41 -2.55 -7.82 0.73
CA GLU A 41 -2.61 -6.38 0.51
C GLU A 41 -3.25 -5.71 1.72
N GLY A 42 -2.78 -4.52 2.08
CA GLY A 42 -3.35 -3.74 3.18
C GLY A 42 -3.03 -2.27 3.06
N TYR A 43 -3.80 -1.44 3.77
CA TYR A 43 -3.54 -0.02 3.93
C TYR A 43 -4.11 0.46 5.28
N HIS A 44 -3.62 1.59 5.77
CA HIS A 44 -4.15 2.23 6.99
C HIS A 44 -5.42 3.02 6.64
N PRO A 45 -6.62 2.62 7.08
CA PRO A 45 -7.86 3.16 6.52
C PRO A 45 -8.33 4.45 7.20
N ARG A 46 -7.95 4.69 8.46
CA ARG A 46 -8.36 5.86 9.24
C ARG A 46 -7.38 6.10 10.38
N ALA A 47 -7.30 7.34 10.86
CA ALA A 47 -6.59 7.67 12.09
C ALA A 47 -7.20 6.94 13.30
N GLY A 48 -6.37 6.60 14.28
CA GLY A 48 -6.75 5.89 15.50
C GLY A 48 -5.84 4.71 15.80
#